data_AF-A0A7Z9E2X0-F1
#
_entry.id   AF-A0A7Z9E2X0-F1
#
_cell.length_a   1.000
_cell.length_b   1.000
_cell.length_c   1.000
_cell.angle_alpha   90.00
_cell.angle_beta   90.00
_cell.angle_gamma   90.00
#
_symmetry.space_group_name_H-M   'P 1'
#
loop_
_entity.id
_entity.type
_entity.pdbx_description
1 polymer ?
#
loop_
_entity_poly.entity_id
_entity_poly.type
_entity_poly.pdbx_seq_one_letter_code
_entity_poly.pdbx_strand_id
1 'polypeptide(L)'
;MADFGLESTENNSTQEEESLTIEQAIANLRHEELGRRYYAAWWLGRFRVNQPAAVDALILALKDESDRTEEGGYPLRRNAARALGKLGDKRAVPALIECLDCADVYVREAAAQSLEQLGDNSCVPALIKLLSGGLEVAQLVPGKPYLVQPYDAILEALGSLKATVAIPFVQPFVEHFVPKVRYAALRAMYQLTGEHSYGERLIEALKGKDLTLRRTALMDLGAIGYLPGAKAIAETLAENSLKLIALKGVLEHQLTDTSDFSLSESAIEVMELMDSLL
;
A
#
# COMPACT_ATOMS: atom_id res chain seq x y z
N MET A 1 -48.07 -26.35 29.98
CA MET A 1 -47.20 -27.03 30.96
C MET A 1 -46.23 -27.89 30.17
N ALA A 2 -44.95 -27.62 30.00
CA ALA A 2 -44.00 -26.55 30.32
C ALA A 2 -42.90 -26.70 29.23
N ASP A 3 -42.47 -25.66 28.51
CA ASP A 3 -41.43 -24.68 28.84
C ASP A 3 -40.11 -25.28 29.39
N PHE A 4 -39.00 -24.95 28.70
CA PHE A 4 -37.55 -25.05 28.95
C PHE A 4 -36.88 -25.22 27.57
N GLY A 5 -36.25 -24.24 26.91
CA GLY A 5 -35.62 -23.03 27.42
C GLY A 5 -34.17 -23.29 27.85
N LEU A 6 -33.23 -23.40 26.90
CA LEU A 6 -31.77 -23.19 27.05
C LEU A 6 -31.24 -22.87 25.62
N GLU A 7 -31.17 -21.61 25.18
CA GLU A 7 -30.10 -20.63 25.42
C GLU A 7 -28.67 -21.08 25.02
N SER A 8 -28.20 -20.41 23.97
CA SER A 8 -26.86 -19.83 23.76
C SER A 8 -25.61 -20.64 24.13
N THR A 9 -24.72 -20.78 23.14
CA THR A 9 -23.50 -19.95 23.12
C THR A 9 -22.86 -20.05 21.75
N GLU A 10 -22.87 -18.91 21.06
CA GLU A 10 -21.92 -18.56 20.02
C GLU A 10 -20.53 -18.88 20.53
N ASN A 11 -19.79 -19.70 19.79
CA ASN A 11 -18.38 -19.96 20.05
C ASN A 11 -17.57 -18.76 19.55
N ASN A 12 -17.85 -17.59 20.11
CA ASN A 12 -17.02 -16.40 20.05
C ASN A 12 -15.86 -16.65 21.02
N SER A 13 -14.92 -17.49 20.61
CA SER A 13 -13.66 -17.63 21.32
C SER A 13 -12.80 -16.41 21.02
N THR A 14 -13.12 -15.33 21.72
CA THR A 14 -12.12 -14.35 22.16
C THR A 14 -11.04 -15.13 22.92
N GLN A 15 -10.05 -15.66 22.20
CA GLN A 15 -8.72 -15.72 22.78
C GLN A 15 -8.38 -14.27 23.10
N GLU A 16 -8.29 -13.96 24.38
CA GLU A 16 -7.62 -12.78 24.87
C GLU A 16 -6.23 -12.76 24.22
N GLU A 17 -6.08 -12.05 23.09
CA GLU A 17 -4.78 -11.73 22.52
C GLU A 17 -4.04 -11.00 23.63
N GLU A 18 -3.10 -11.67 24.30
CA GLU A 18 -2.24 -11.06 25.29
C GLU A 18 -1.67 -9.77 24.67
N SER A 19 -2.15 -8.63 25.17
CA SER A 19 -1.73 -7.32 24.69
C SER A 19 -0.25 -7.17 25.03
N LEU A 20 0.62 -7.39 24.04
CA LEU A 20 2.06 -7.25 24.22
C LEU A 20 2.38 -5.85 24.74
N THR A 21 3.32 -5.76 25.67
CA THR A 21 4.00 -4.47 25.90
C THR A 21 4.98 -4.19 24.77
N ILE A 22 5.42 -2.94 24.64
CA ILE A 22 6.42 -2.57 23.65
C ILE A 22 7.73 -3.37 23.85
N GLU A 23 8.17 -3.52 25.09
CA GLU A 23 9.38 -4.26 25.46
C GLU A 23 9.25 -5.74 25.09
N GLN A 24 8.08 -6.33 25.35
CA GLN A 24 7.79 -7.72 25.00
C GLN A 24 7.76 -7.90 23.49
N ALA A 25 7.14 -6.99 22.73
CA ALA A 25 7.13 -7.06 21.27
C ALA A 25 8.56 -6.97 20.70
N ILE A 26 9.40 -6.06 21.20
CA ILE A 26 10.79 -5.95 20.75
C ILE A 26 11.59 -7.22 21.10
N ALA A 27 11.42 -7.77 22.31
CA ALA A 27 12.06 -9.00 22.72
C ALA A 27 11.60 -10.19 21.85
N ASN A 28 10.31 -10.25 21.53
CA ASN A 28 9.70 -11.34 20.77
C ASN A 28 10.18 -11.43 19.32
N LEU A 29 10.73 -10.35 18.73
CA LEU A 29 11.36 -10.39 17.41
C LEU A 29 12.55 -11.36 17.32
N ARG A 30 13.13 -11.76 18.46
CA ARG A 30 14.26 -12.72 18.54
C ARG A 30 13.88 -14.03 19.22
N HIS A 31 12.59 -14.26 19.48
CA HIS A 31 12.11 -15.43 20.22
C HIS A 31 12.35 -16.74 19.44
N GLU A 32 12.59 -17.88 20.10
CA GLU A 32 12.82 -19.15 19.39
C GLU A 32 11.62 -19.58 18.53
N GLU A 33 10.41 -19.39 19.06
CA GLU A 33 9.15 -19.60 18.34
C GLU A 33 8.92 -18.55 17.23
N LEU A 34 8.90 -19.01 15.98
CA LEU A 34 8.74 -18.17 14.78
C LEU A 34 7.41 -17.39 14.79
N GLY A 35 6.32 -18.00 15.26
CA GLY A 35 5.01 -17.35 15.36
C GLY A 35 5.03 -16.08 16.22
N ARG A 36 5.81 -16.08 17.31
CA ARG A 36 5.97 -14.90 18.17
C ARG A 36 6.77 -13.79 17.49
N ARG A 37 7.80 -14.13 16.70
CA ARG A 37 8.54 -13.12 15.91
C ARG A 37 7.62 -12.46 14.89
N TYR A 38 6.88 -13.29 14.15
CA TYR A 38 5.95 -12.84 13.13
C TYR A 38 4.88 -11.90 13.71
N TYR A 39 4.26 -12.30 14.81
CA TYR A 39 3.24 -11.52 15.50
C TYR A 39 3.81 -10.22 16.08
N ALA A 40 5.01 -10.26 16.68
CA ALA A 40 5.67 -9.08 17.20
C ALA A 40 5.95 -8.02 16.11
N ALA A 41 6.46 -8.44 14.95
CA ALA A 41 6.70 -7.52 13.83
C ALA A 41 5.40 -6.89 13.34
N TRP A 42 4.34 -7.68 13.21
CA TRP A 42 3.01 -7.17 12.85
C TRP A 42 2.49 -6.17 13.90
N TRP A 43 2.60 -6.52 15.19
CA TRP A 43 2.11 -5.72 16.32
C TRP A 43 2.79 -4.34 16.37
N LEU A 44 4.13 -4.31 16.28
CA LEU A 44 4.90 -3.06 16.25
C LEU A 44 4.44 -2.12 15.13
N GLY A 45 4.19 -2.66 13.92
CA GLY A 45 3.66 -1.89 12.81
C GLY A 45 2.20 -1.46 12.99
N ARG A 46 1.35 -2.33 13.54
CA ARG A 46 -0.09 -2.07 13.74
C ARG A 46 -0.35 -0.95 14.74
N PHE A 47 0.46 -0.89 15.80
CA PHE A 47 0.39 0.11 16.88
C PHE A 47 1.36 1.28 16.68
N ARG A 48 2.07 1.33 15.54
CA ARG A 48 2.99 2.42 15.15
C ARG A 48 4.04 2.74 16.21
N VAL A 49 4.66 1.71 16.75
CA VAL A 49 5.69 1.81 17.80
C VAL A 49 7.00 2.30 17.20
N ASN A 50 7.18 3.61 17.11
CA ASN A 50 8.28 4.27 16.39
C ASN A 50 9.54 4.54 17.24
N GLN A 51 9.64 3.96 18.43
CA GLN A 51 10.83 4.16 19.27
C GLN A 51 12.09 3.57 18.61
N PRO A 52 13.28 4.18 18.78
CA PRO A 52 14.47 3.76 18.07
C PRO A 52 14.81 2.27 18.20
N ALA A 53 14.65 1.69 19.38
CA ALA A 53 14.89 0.27 19.63
C ALA A 53 13.96 -0.66 18.83
N ALA A 54 12.71 -0.27 18.59
CA ALA A 54 11.77 -1.04 17.77
C ALA A 54 12.18 -0.99 16.29
N VAL A 55 12.55 0.20 15.80
CA VAL A 55 13.06 0.40 14.44
C VAL A 55 14.32 -0.43 14.22
N ASP A 56 15.28 -0.35 15.14
CA ASP A 56 16.56 -1.10 15.04
C ASP A 56 16.31 -2.62 15.06
N ALA A 57 15.38 -3.10 15.90
CA ALA A 57 15.04 -4.51 15.97
C ALA A 57 14.33 -5.01 14.70
N LEU A 58 13.45 -4.20 14.10
CA LEU A 58 12.79 -4.52 12.83
C LEU A 58 13.78 -4.48 11.65
N ILE A 59 14.72 -3.54 11.63
CA ILE A 59 15.81 -3.51 10.63
C ILE A 59 16.65 -4.80 10.72
N LEU A 60 16.93 -5.28 11.94
CA LEU A 60 17.60 -6.57 12.11
C LEU A 60 16.74 -7.74 11.59
N ALA A 61 15.44 -7.71 11.83
CA ALA A 61 14.51 -8.74 11.38
C ALA A 61 14.37 -8.84 9.85
N LEU A 62 14.71 -7.79 9.09
CA LEU A 62 14.83 -7.85 7.62
C LEU A 62 15.90 -8.84 7.14
N LYS A 63 16.83 -9.24 8.02
CA LYS A 63 17.93 -10.18 7.73
C LYS A 63 17.65 -11.60 8.23
N ASP A 64 16.46 -11.90 8.72
CA ASP A 64 16.12 -13.22 9.26
C ASP A 64 16.17 -14.31 8.16
N GLU A 65 16.98 -15.35 8.34
CA GLU A 65 17.06 -16.49 7.42
C GLU A 65 16.31 -17.73 7.92
N SER A 66 15.73 -17.67 9.12
CA SER A 66 15.21 -18.83 9.85
C SER A 66 13.71 -19.06 9.66
N ASP A 67 12.94 -17.99 9.51
CA ASP A 67 11.50 -18.06 9.24
C ASP A 67 11.28 -18.23 7.73
N ARG A 68 11.02 -19.48 7.32
CA ARG A 68 10.89 -19.87 5.91
C ARG A 68 9.57 -20.56 5.63
N THR A 69 8.93 -20.21 4.51
CA THR A 69 7.81 -21.01 3.96
C THR A 69 8.32 -22.18 3.14
N GLU A 70 7.47 -23.18 2.89
CA GLU A 70 7.78 -24.33 2.01
C GLU A 70 8.20 -23.89 0.60
N GLU A 71 7.67 -22.76 0.13
CA GLU A 71 8.00 -22.17 -1.18
C GLU A 71 9.23 -21.25 -1.15
N GLY A 72 9.98 -21.24 -0.04
CA GLY A 72 11.20 -20.45 0.12
C GLY A 72 10.99 -18.98 0.49
N GLY A 73 9.78 -18.57 0.88
CA GLY A 73 9.47 -17.21 1.33
C GLY A 73 10.00 -16.88 2.73
N TYR A 74 9.93 -15.61 3.12
CA TYR A 74 10.44 -15.06 4.38
C TYR A 74 9.35 -14.29 5.17
N PRO A 75 8.46 -14.96 5.93
CA PRO A 75 7.32 -14.31 6.58
C PRO A 75 7.70 -13.17 7.52
N LEU A 76 8.70 -13.36 8.39
CA LEU A 76 9.20 -12.31 9.28
C LEU A 76 9.73 -11.09 8.51
N ARG A 77 10.50 -11.29 7.42
CA ARG A 77 11.01 -10.17 6.61
C ARG A 77 9.88 -9.35 5.99
N ARG A 78 8.85 -10.03 5.46
CA ARG A 78 7.68 -9.37 4.88
C ARG A 78 7.00 -8.47 5.91
N ASN A 79 6.80 -8.97 7.12
CA ASN A 79 6.16 -8.20 8.19
C ASN A 79 7.05 -7.09 8.73
N ALA A 80 8.35 -7.34 8.89
CA ALA A 80 9.31 -6.34 9.34
C ALA A 80 9.37 -5.17 8.36
N ALA A 81 9.42 -5.44 7.05
CA ALA A 81 9.38 -4.40 6.01
C ALA A 81 8.10 -3.56 6.12
N ARG A 82 6.93 -4.19 6.12
CA ARG A 82 5.63 -3.49 6.26
C ARG A 82 5.54 -2.66 7.54
N ALA A 83 6.09 -3.16 8.65
CA ALA A 83 6.09 -2.45 9.91
C ALA A 83 6.94 -1.17 9.80
N LEU A 84 8.16 -1.27 9.27
CA LEU A 84 9.07 -0.13 9.10
C LEU A 84 8.45 1.01 8.29
N GLY A 85 7.72 0.70 7.20
CA GLY A 85 6.97 1.71 6.44
C GLY A 85 5.98 2.49 7.31
N LYS A 86 5.22 1.78 8.16
CA LYS A 86 4.23 2.37 9.08
C LYS A 86 4.87 3.17 10.22
N LEU A 87 6.11 2.87 10.59
CA LEU A 87 6.82 3.58 11.67
C LEU A 87 7.37 4.94 11.22
N GLY A 88 7.61 5.14 9.93
CA GLY A 88 8.01 6.44 9.38
C GLY A 88 9.48 6.83 9.61
N ASP A 89 10.30 5.96 10.19
CA ASP A 89 11.71 6.26 10.46
C ASP A 89 12.60 5.97 9.24
N LYS A 90 13.14 7.02 8.63
CA LYS A 90 13.99 6.95 7.43
C LYS A 90 15.31 6.20 7.64
N ARG A 91 15.74 5.92 8.88
CA ARG A 91 16.89 5.04 9.16
C ARG A 91 16.71 3.64 8.57
N ALA A 92 15.47 3.22 8.30
CA ALA A 92 15.15 1.95 7.66
C ALA A 92 15.43 1.90 6.15
N VAL A 93 15.55 3.06 5.47
CA VAL A 93 15.61 3.15 4.01
C VAL A 93 16.74 2.30 3.40
N PRO A 94 18.00 2.34 3.89
CA PRO A 94 19.06 1.52 3.31
C PRO A 94 18.76 0.01 3.38
N ALA A 95 18.22 -0.47 4.51
CA ALA A 95 17.88 -1.87 4.69
C ALA A 95 16.69 -2.30 3.82
N LEU A 96 15.71 -1.42 3.62
CA LEU A 96 14.58 -1.66 2.71
C LEU A 96 15.04 -1.67 1.24
N ILE A 97 16.03 -0.85 0.86
CA ILE A 97 16.65 -0.91 -0.47
C ILE A 97 17.32 -2.27 -0.69
N GLU A 98 18.05 -2.81 0.29
CA GLU A 98 18.62 -4.17 0.21
C GLU A 98 17.52 -5.24 0.00
N CYS A 99 16.36 -5.08 0.64
CA CYS A 99 15.23 -5.99 0.48
C CYS A 99 14.63 -6.01 -0.95
N LEU A 100 14.87 -4.99 -1.78
CA LEU A 100 14.45 -4.98 -3.19
C LEU A 100 15.17 -6.03 -4.04
N ASP A 101 16.32 -6.55 -3.59
CA ASP A 101 17.04 -7.64 -4.25
C ASP A 101 16.73 -9.02 -3.61
N CYS A 102 15.77 -9.12 -2.67
CA CYS A 102 15.38 -10.38 -2.05
C CYS A 102 14.76 -11.35 -3.06
N ALA A 103 15.04 -12.66 -2.95
CA ALA A 103 14.45 -13.69 -3.80
C ALA A 103 12.92 -13.79 -3.65
N ASP A 104 12.40 -13.49 -2.47
CA ASP A 104 10.97 -13.51 -2.17
C ASP A 104 10.28 -12.23 -2.69
N VAL A 105 9.39 -12.40 -3.67
CA VAL A 105 8.66 -11.29 -4.29
C VAL A 105 7.82 -10.50 -3.29
N TYR A 106 7.30 -11.14 -2.25
CA TYR A 106 6.50 -10.47 -1.23
C TYR A 106 7.34 -9.63 -0.27
N VAL A 107 8.64 -9.93 -0.13
CA VAL A 107 9.59 -9.05 0.58
C VAL A 107 9.89 -7.83 -0.27
N ARG A 108 10.11 -8.00 -1.58
CA ARG A 108 10.30 -6.88 -2.51
C ARG A 108 9.08 -5.96 -2.54
N GLU A 109 7.87 -6.53 -2.55
CA GLU A 109 6.60 -5.79 -2.51
C GLU A 109 6.50 -4.96 -1.23
N ALA A 110 6.67 -5.61 -0.07
CA ALA A 110 6.63 -4.93 1.22
C ALA A 110 7.69 -3.82 1.34
N ALA A 111 8.87 -4.04 0.78
CA ALA A 111 9.93 -3.04 0.74
C ALA A 111 9.55 -1.84 -0.15
N ALA A 112 9.06 -2.05 -1.37
CA ALA A 112 8.62 -0.98 -2.27
C ALA A 112 7.50 -0.13 -1.65
N GLN A 113 6.47 -0.77 -1.08
CA GLN A 113 5.38 -0.07 -0.38
C GLN A 113 5.87 0.73 0.84
N SER A 114 6.88 0.22 1.55
CA SER A 114 7.44 0.91 2.71
C SER A 114 8.32 2.08 2.31
N LEU A 115 9.09 1.94 1.23
CA LEU A 115 9.89 3.03 0.65
C LEU A 115 9.01 4.15 0.13
N GLU A 116 7.87 3.83 -0.49
CA GLU A 116 6.83 4.82 -0.83
C GLU A 116 6.37 5.61 0.40
N GLN A 117 5.97 4.91 1.47
CA GLN A 117 5.50 5.54 2.72
C GLN A 117 6.55 6.41 3.39
N LEU A 118 7.82 6.01 3.31
CA LEU A 118 8.93 6.76 3.90
C LEU A 118 9.29 8.02 3.10
N GLY A 119 9.00 8.07 1.80
CA GLY A 119 9.19 9.27 1.00
C GLY A 119 10.66 9.70 0.89
N ASP A 120 11.60 8.75 0.88
CA ASP A 120 13.03 9.03 0.72
C ASP A 120 13.48 8.73 -0.71
N ASN A 121 13.85 9.78 -1.45
CA ASN A 121 14.21 9.68 -2.87
C ASN A 121 15.52 8.92 -3.14
N SER A 122 16.33 8.60 -2.11
CA SER A 122 17.54 7.78 -2.29
C SER A 122 17.24 6.37 -2.81
N CYS A 123 16.00 5.88 -2.67
CA CYS A 123 15.60 4.56 -3.18
C CYS A 123 15.23 4.53 -4.68
N VAL A 124 15.04 5.69 -5.31
CA VAL A 124 14.56 5.79 -6.70
C VAL A 124 15.41 4.98 -7.69
N PRO A 125 16.76 5.03 -7.66
CA PRO A 125 17.57 4.21 -8.58
C PRO A 125 17.33 2.70 -8.43
N ALA A 126 17.11 2.22 -7.20
CA ALA A 126 16.85 0.81 -6.94
C ALA A 126 15.45 0.39 -7.41
N LEU A 127 14.44 1.26 -7.27
CA LEU A 127 13.10 1.02 -7.81
C LEU A 127 13.10 0.98 -9.35
N ILE A 128 13.81 1.91 -10.01
CA ILE A 128 13.95 1.92 -11.48
C ILE A 128 14.60 0.64 -11.98
N LYS A 129 15.64 0.14 -11.29
CA LYS A 129 16.32 -1.12 -11.65
C LYS A 129 15.33 -2.29 -11.76
N LEU A 130 14.29 -2.35 -10.93
CA LEU A 130 13.29 -3.43 -10.97
C LEU A 130 12.33 -3.34 -12.18
N LEU A 131 12.26 -2.21 -12.87
CA LEU A 131 11.53 -2.04 -14.13
C LEU A 131 12.37 -2.39 -15.37
N SER A 132 13.66 -2.71 -15.20
CA SER A 132 14.56 -3.04 -16.31
C SER A 132 14.06 -4.25 -17.10
N GLY A 133 14.19 -4.18 -18.42
CA GLY A 133 13.64 -5.19 -19.36
C GLY A 133 12.19 -4.91 -19.77
N GLY A 134 11.49 -3.99 -19.11
CA GLY A 134 10.17 -3.50 -19.52
C GLY A 134 9.10 -4.60 -19.60
N LEU A 135 8.16 -4.43 -20.53
CA LEU A 135 7.01 -5.34 -20.69
C LEU A 135 7.38 -6.77 -21.10
N GLU A 136 8.54 -6.95 -21.74
CA GLU A 136 9.01 -8.27 -22.18
C GLU A 136 9.23 -9.21 -20.99
N VAL A 137 9.85 -8.70 -19.93
CA VAL A 137 10.14 -9.48 -18.72
C VAL A 137 9.02 -9.41 -17.69
N ALA A 138 8.12 -8.43 -17.78
CA ALA A 138 7.00 -8.24 -16.86
C ALA A 138 5.89 -9.28 -17.06
N GLN A 139 6.20 -10.53 -16.74
CA GLN A 139 5.35 -11.70 -16.98
C GLN A 139 5.04 -12.43 -15.67
N LEU A 140 4.00 -13.27 -15.71
CA LEU A 140 3.68 -14.16 -14.61
C LEU A 140 4.79 -15.20 -14.44
N VAL A 141 5.13 -15.51 -13.19
CA VAL A 141 6.00 -16.64 -12.90
C VAL A 141 5.23 -17.94 -13.21
N PRO A 142 5.79 -18.87 -14.01
CA PRO A 142 5.10 -20.12 -14.35
C PRO A 142 4.61 -20.88 -13.10
N GLY A 143 3.32 -21.20 -13.08
CA GLY A 143 2.68 -21.92 -11.97
C GLY A 143 2.46 -21.09 -10.69
N LYS A 144 2.69 -19.78 -10.72
CA LYS A 144 2.50 -18.87 -9.58
C LYS A 144 1.50 -17.76 -9.90
N PRO A 145 0.75 -17.25 -8.90
CA PRO A 145 -0.28 -16.23 -9.11
C PRO A 145 0.29 -14.79 -9.14
N TYR A 146 1.60 -14.62 -9.32
CA TYR A 146 2.29 -13.34 -9.23
C TYR A 146 3.27 -13.12 -10.38
N LEU A 147 3.57 -11.85 -10.64
CA LEU A 147 4.56 -11.42 -11.63
C LEU A 147 5.99 -11.60 -11.10
N VAL A 148 6.98 -11.57 -11.99
CA VAL A 148 8.40 -11.63 -11.61
C VAL A 148 8.83 -10.48 -10.69
N GLN A 149 8.12 -9.36 -10.70
CA GLN A 149 8.32 -8.22 -9.79
C GLN A 149 6.96 -7.69 -9.31
N PRO A 150 6.91 -7.03 -8.15
CA PRO A 150 5.72 -6.34 -7.66
C PRO A 150 5.56 -4.99 -8.38
N TYR A 151 5.28 -5.05 -9.69
CA TYR A 151 5.30 -3.87 -10.56
C TYR A 151 4.35 -2.77 -10.12
N ASP A 152 3.15 -3.12 -9.63
CA ASP A 152 2.20 -2.17 -9.07
C ASP A 152 2.83 -1.35 -7.93
N ALA A 153 3.37 -2.00 -6.90
CA ALA A 153 4.02 -1.31 -5.78
C ALA A 153 5.23 -0.45 -6.21
N ILE A 154 6.01 -0.92 -7.20
CA ILE A 154 7.17 -0.17 -7.72
C ILE A 154 6.73 1.10 -8.44
N LEU A 155 5.72 0.99 -9.31
CA LEU A 155 5.19 2.11 -10.10
C LEU A 155 4.54 3.14 -9.19
N GLU A 156 3.72 2.70 -8.23
CA GLU A 156 3.10 3.56 -7.20
C GLU A 156 4.16 4.33 -6.41
N ALA A 157 5.21 3.64 -5.94
CA ALA A 157 6.31 4.27 -5.22
C ALA A 157 7.01 5.35 -6.05
N LEU A 158 7.33 5.08 -7.31
CA LEU A 158 7.99 6.05 -8.21
C LEU A 158 7.10 7.28 -8.46
N GLY A 159 5.79 7.09 -8.61
CA GLY A 159 4.81 8.17 -8.74
C GLY A 159 4.73 9.05 -7.50
N SER A 160 4.54 8.44 -6.33
CA SER A 160 4.46 9.13 -5.04
C SER A 160 5.74 9.88 -4.67
N LEU A 161 6.91 9.31 -4.99
CA LEU A 161 8.23 9.94 -4.80
C LEU A 161 8.52 11.07 -5.80
N LYS A 162 7.60 11.33 -6.76
CA LYS A 162 7.77 12.33 -7.81
C LYS A 162 9.04 12.12 -8.63
N ALA A 163 9.41 10.86 -8.87
CA ALA A 163 10.61 10.46 -9.60
C ALA A 163 10.47 10.69 -11.12
N THR A 164 10.53 11.94 -11.58
CA THR A 164 10.35 12.30 -13.00
C THR A 164 11.35 11.62 -13.93
N VAL A 165 12.56 11.32 -13.45
CA VAL A 165 13.57 10.53 -14.17
C VAL A 165 13.10 9.11 -14.51
N ALA A 166 12.08 8.60 -13.83
CA ALA A 166 11.51 7.27 -14.05
C ALA A 166 10.49 7.22 -15.21
N ILE A 167 10.04 8.37 -15.73
CA ILE A 167 9.00 8.45 -16.78
C ILE A 167 9.24 7.46 -17.95
N PRO A 168 10.44 7.37 -18.56
CA PRO A 168 10.67 6.46 -19.68
C PRO A 168 10.51 4.97 -19.32
N PHE A 169 10.70 4.62 -18.03
CA PHE A 169 10.60 3.25 -17.53
C PHE A 169 9.17 2.92 -17.08
N VAL A 170 8.42 3.91 -16.60
CA VAL A 170 7.01 3.77 -16.17
C VAL A 170 6.07 3.73 -17.37
N GLN A 171 6.30 4.57 -18.38
CA GLN A 171 5.37 4.76 -19.50
C GLN A 171 4.91 3.45 -20.14
N PRO A 172 5.77 2.46 -20.46
CA PRO A 172 5.31 1.26 -21.16
C PRO A 172 4.26 0.47 -20.36
N PHE A 173 4.30 0.55 -19.02
CA PHE A 173 3.42 -0.20 -18.14
C PHE A 173 1.96 0.28 -18.16
N VAL A 174 1.65 1.44 -18.75
CA VAL A 174 0.26 1.89 -18.94
C VAL A 174 -0.54 0.95 -19.86
N GLU A 175 0.14 0.12 -20.65
CA GLU A 175 -0.43 -0.89 -21.56
C GLU A 175 -0.19 -2.34 -21.10
N HIS A 176 0.30 -2.55 -19.87
CA HIS A 176 0.56 -3.90 -19.33
C HIS A 176 -0.72 -4.77 -19.30
N PHE A 177 -0.63 -6.08 -19.52
CA PHE A 177 -1.84 -6.92 -19.61
C PHE A 177 -2.59 -7.08 -18.26
N VAL A 178 -1.86 -7.05 -17.14
CA VAL A 178 -2.45 -7.06 -15.79
C VAL A 178 -3.03 -5.69 -15.44
N PRO A 179 -4.35 -5.57 -15.16
CA PRO A 179 -5.00 -4.28 -14.90
C PRO A 179 -4.42 -3.49 -13.72
N LYS A 180 -4.09 -4.14 -12.61
CA LYS A 180 -3.50 -3.47 -11.43
C LYS A 180 -2.19 -2.76 -11.77
N VAL A 181 -1.33 -3.42 -12.56
CA VAL A 181 -0.07 -2.82 -13.04
C VAL A 181 -0.35 -1.62 -13.95
N ARG A 182 -1.35 -1.71 -14.84
CA ARG A 182 -1.75 -0.54 -15.64
C ARG A 182 -2.20 0.61 -14.76
N TYR A 183 -3.05 0.36 -13.77
CA TYR A 183 -3.60 1.43 -12.93
C TYR A 183 -2.51 2.12 -12.12
N ALA A 184 -1.60 1.34 -11.53
CA ALA A 184 -0.40 1.87 -10.88
C ALA A 184 0.46 2.71 -11.84
N ALA A 185 0.66 2.27 -13.08
CA ALA A 185 1.36 3.05 -14.09
C ALA A 185 0.63 4.35 -14.46
N LEU A 186 -0.71 4.31 -14.60
CA LEU A 186 -1.53 5.50 -14.89
C LEU A 186 -1.46 6.51 -13.74
N ARG A 187 -1.60 6.04 -12.49
CA ARG A 187 -1.40 6.84 -11.28
C ARG A 187 -0.03 7.51 -11.30
N ALA A 188 1.03 6.72 -11.50
CA ALA A 188 2.40 7.23 -11.52
C ALA A 188 2.59 8.25 -12.64
N MET A 189 2.15 7.94 -13.86
CA MET A 189 2.28 8.84 -15.00
C MET A 189 1.53 10.15 -14.78
N TYR A 190 0.33 10.14 -14.19
CA TYR A 190 -0.35 11.40 -13.81
C TYR A 190 0.47 12.18 -12.77
N GLN A 191 0.94 11.52 -11.70
CA GLN A 191 1.71 12.19 -10.65
C GLN A 191 3.04 12.79 -11.14
N LEU A 192 3.62 12.22 -12.21
CA LEU A 192 4.89 12.63 -12.79
C LEU A 192 4.76 13.65 -13.93
N THR A 193 3.62 13.69 -14.62
CA THR A 193 3.44 14.50 -15.84
C THR A 193 2.32 15.54 -15.75
N GLY A 194 1.32 15.33 -14.89
CA GLY A 194 0.09 16.10 -14.85
C GLY A 194 -0.84 15.86 -16.05
N GLU A 195 -0.56 14.89 -16.93
CA GLU A 195 -1.38 14.66 -18.11
C GLU A 195 -2.73 14.02 -17.74
N HIS A 196 -3.81 14.75 -17.99
CA HIS A 196 -5.18 14.37 -17.63
C HIS A 196 -5.64 13.05 -18.27
N SER A 197 -5.09 12.66 -19.43
CA SER A 197 -5.44 11.42 -20.12
C SER A 197 -5.27 10.19 -19.21
N TYR A 198 -4.31 10.22 -18.29
CA TYR A 198 -4.08 9.14 -17.33
C TYR A 198 -5.16 9.07 -16.24
N GLY A 199 -5.60 10.23 -15.73
CA GLY A 199 -6.71 10.33 -14.78
C GLY A 199 -8.04 9.88 -15.40
N GLU A 200 -8.32 10.28 -16.64
CA GLU A 200 -9.50 9.85 -17.39
C GLU A 200 -9.56 8.33 -17.58
N ARG A 201 -8.41 7.68 -17.84
CA ARG A 201 -8.34 6.21 -17.93
C ARG A 201 -8.65 5.52 -16.59
N LEU A 202 -8.29 6.14 -15.45
CA LEU A 202 -8.67 5.65 -14.12
C LEU A 202 -10.16 5.87 -13.83
N ILE A 203 -10.78 6.96 -14.31
CA ILE A 203 -12.24 7.14 -14.26
C ILE A 203 -12.95 6.03 -15.03
N GLU A 204 -12.46 5.68 -16.22
CA GLU A 204 -13.07 4.59 -17.00
C GLU A 204 -12.97 3.24 -16.28
N ALA A 205 -11.88 3.01 -15.53
CA ALA A 205 -11.72 1.81 -14.69
C ALA A 205 -12.81 1.67 -13.60
N LEU A 206 -13.36 2.78 -13.09
CA LEU A 206 -14.47 2.76 -12.12
C LEU A 206 -15.78 2.20 -12.69
N LYS A 207 -15.93 2.12 -14.02
CA LYS A 207 -17.11 1.55 -14.69
C LYS A 207 -16.99 0.04 -14.90
N GLY A 208 -15.84 -0.55 -14.58
CA GLY A 208 -15.57 -1.97 -14.75
C GLY A 208 -16.44 -2.88 -13.88
N LYS A 209 -16.61 -4.14 -14.30
CA LYS A 209 -17.43 -5.13 -13.56
C LYS A 209 -16.75 -5.69 -12.31
N ASP A 210 -15.42 -5.70 -12.29
CA ASP A 210 -14.62 -6.23 -11.18
C ASP A 210 -14.56 -5.25 -10.01
N LEU A 211 -15.12 -5.64 -8.86
CA LEU A 211 -15.15 -4.82 -7.64
C LEU A 211 -13.74 -4.51 -7.12
N THR A 212 -12.82 -5.47 -7.16
CA THR A 212 -11.44 -5.25 -6.71
C THR A 212 -10.73 -4.22 -7.57
N LEU A 213 -10.94 -4.25 -8.89
CA LEU A 213 -10.37 -3.23 -9.78
C LEU A 213 -10.98 -1.84 -9.59
N ARG A 214 -12.28 -1.75 -9.30
CA ARG A 214 -12.90 -0.46 -8.93
C ARG A 214 -12.33 0.10 -7.64
N ARG A 215 -12.11 -0.75 -6.62
CA ARG A 215 -11.46 -0.34 -5.37
C ARG A 215 -10.04 0.18 -5.61
N THR A 216 -9.25 -0.48 -6.46
CA THR A 216 -7.92 0.01 -6.83
C THR A 216 -8.00 1.38 -7.51
N ALA A 217 -8.84 1.54 -8.54
CA ALA A 217 -9.00 2.82 -9.23
C ALA A 217 -9.50 3.95 -8.32
N LEU A 218 -10.36 3.66 -7.33
CA LEU A 218 -10.76 4.61 -6.29
C LEU A 218 -9.55 5.13 -5.50
N MET A 219 -8.72 4.20 -5.00
CA MET A 219 -7.53 4.56 -4.22
C MET A 219 -6.55 5.36 -5.07
N ASP A 220 -6.36 4.97 -6.34
CA ASP A 220 -5.47 5.68 -7.26
C ASP A 220 -5.94 7.10 -7.56
N LEU A 221 -7.23 7.29 -7.87
CA LEU A 221 -7.83 8.62 -8.12
C LEU A 221 -7.73 9.54 -6.90
N GLY A 222 -7.92 8.99 -5.69
CA GLY A 222 -7.72 9.71 -4.44
C GLY A 222 -6.26 10.10 -4.21
N ALA A 223 -5.33 9.15 -4.43
CA ALA A 223 -3.89 9.37 -4.24
C ALA A 223 -3.31 10.42 -5.20
N ILE A 224 -3.89 10.57 -6.40
CA ILE A 224 -3.50 11.62 -7.35
C ILE A 224 -4.31 12.91 -7.22
N GLY A 225 -5.35 12.91 -6.38
CA GLY A 225 -6.24 14.05 -6.18
C GLY A 225 -6.97 14.51 -7.44
N TYR A 226 -7.42 13.58 -8.29
CA TYR A 226 -7.99 13.93 -9.60
C TYR A 226 -9.41 14.49 -9.49
N LEU A 227 -9.53 15.82 -9.41
CA LEU A 227 -10.79 16.54 -9.26
C LEU A 227 -11.88 16.15 -10.28
N PRO A 228 -11.60 16.02 -11.60
CA PRO A 228 -12.62 15.60 -12.56
C PRO A 228 -13.24 14.22 -12.26
N GLY A 229 -12.55 13.39 -11.48
CA GLY A 229 -13.04 12.08 -11.06
C GLY A 229 -13.98 12.07 -9.85
N ALA A 230 -14.17 13.20 -9.16
CA ALA A 230 -14.91 13.25 -7.89
C ALA A 230 -16.33 12.67 -8.00
N LYS A 231 -17.09 13.07 -9.02
CA LYS A 231 -18.44 12.53 -9.25
C LYS A 231 -18.43 11.03 -9.55
N ALA A 232 -17.51 10.57 -10.41
CA ALA A 232 -17.38 9.15 -10.72
C ALA A 232 -17.00 8.31 -9.48
N ILE A 233 -16.16 8.85 -8.59
CA ILE A 233 -15.84 8.26 -7.29
C ILE A 233 -17.11 8.09 -6.44
N ALA A 234 -17.95 9.12 -6.34
CA ALA A 234 -19.17 9.05 -5.53
C ALA A 234 -20.18 8.02 -6.09
N GLU A 235 -20.32 7.96 -7.42
CA GLU A 235 -21.33 7.14 -8.10
C GLU A 235 -20.94 5.66 -8.29
N THR A 236 -19.63 5.33 -8.28
CA THR A 236 -19.19 3.94 -8.55
C THR A 236 -19.72 2.93 -7.53
N LEU A 237 -19.88 1.66 -7.94
CA LEU A 237 -20.33 0.60 -7.04
C LEU A 237 -19.17 0.06 -6.17
N ALA A 238 -18.98 0.65 -5.00
CA ALA A 238 -18.01 0.25 -3.98
C ALA A 238 -18.47 0.69 -2.58
N GLU A 239 -17.74 0.27 -1.54
CA GLU A 239 -18.01 0.69 -0.17
C GLU A 239 -17.84 2.21 0.01
N ASN A 240 -18.78 2.86 0.70
CA ASN A 240 -18.71 4.30 0.96
C ASN A 240 -17.42 4.70 1.71
N SER A 241 -16.90 3.84 2.59
CA SER A 241 -15.62 4.08 3.28
C SER A 241 -14.46 4.29 2.32
N LEU A 242 -14.40 3.54 1.22
CA LEU A 242 -13.36 3.69 0.20
C LEU A 242 -13.59 4.93 -0.67
N LYS A 243 -14.85 5.22 -1.00
CA LYS A 243 -15.20 6.46 -1.73
C LYS A 243 -14.82 7.71 -0.92
N LEU A 244 -15.10 7.71 0.39
CA LEU A 244 -14.75 8.79 1.29
C LEU A 244 -13.24 8.98 1.40
N ILE A 245 -12.45 7.89 1.45
CA ILE A 245 -10.98 7.98 1.40
C ILE A 245 -10.51 8.61 0.08
N ALA A 246 -11.10 8.20 -1.05
CA ALA A 246 -10.75 8.74 -2.35
C ALA A 246 -11.12 10.23 -2.47
N LEU A 247 -12.34 10.62 -2.10
CA LEU A 247 -12.79 12.02 -2.10
C LEU A 247 -11.99 12.88 -1.12
N LYS A 248 -11.59 12.33 0.04
CA LYS A 248 -10.66 13.01 0.95
C LYS A 248 -9.34 13.33 0.25
N GLY A 249 -8.76 12.39 -0.50
CA GLY A 249 -7.55 12.64 -1.27
C GLY A 249 -7.72 13.72 -2.33
N VAL A 250 -8.86 13.76 -3.02
CA VAL A 250 -9.23 14.84 -3.95
C VAL A 250 -9.33 16.19 -3.23
N LEU A 251 -10.03 16.23 -2.09
CA LEU A 251 -10.22 17.43 -1.28
C LEU A 251 -8.90 17.99 -0.76
N GLU A 252 -8.01 17.14 -0.23
CA GLU A 252 -6.70 17.56 0.29
C GLU A 252 -5.87 18.30 -0.76
N HIS A 253 -5.96 17.90 -2.04
CA HIS A 253 -5.28 18.61 -3.13
C HIS A 253 -5.89 20.00 -3.42
N GLN A 254 -7.17 20.23 -3.14
CA GLN A 254 -7.81 21.54 -3.28
C GLN A 254 -7.47 22.50 -2.15
N LEU A 255 -7.01 22.00 -1.00
CA LEU A 255 -6.75 22.79 0.21
C LEU A 255 -5.30 23.29 0.33
N THR A 256 -4.42 22.93 -0.62
CA THR A 256 -2.97 23.19 -0.50
C THR A 256 -2.54 24.64 -0.77
N ASP A 257 -3.45 25.55 -1.11
CA ASP A 257 -3.09 26.90 -1.62
C ASP A 257 -3.87 28.09 -1.00
N THR A 258 -4.59 27.91 0.10
CA THR A 258 -5.46 28.97 0.64
C THR A 258 -4.84 29.62 1.89
N SER A 259 -4.14 30.73 1.69
CA SER A 259 -3.70 31.64 2.77
C SER A 259 -4.87 32.36 3.45
N ASP A 260 -6.02 32.38 2.79
CA ASP A 260 -7.31 32.78 3.37
C ASP A 260 -8.07 31.51 3.75
N PHE A 261 -8.72 31.47 4.90
CA PHE A 261 -9.51 30.30 5.35
C PHE A 261 -10.81 30.09 4.52
N SER A 262 -10.83 30.50 3.25
CA SER A 262 -11.96 30.37 2.34
C SER A 262 -11.85 29.08 1.52
N LEU A 263 -12.98 28.37 1.42
CA LEU A 263 -13.10 27.16 0.62
C LEU A 263 -13.41 27.54 -0.83
N SER A 264 -12.72 26.91 -1.78
CA SER A 264 -13.06 27.04 -3.20
C SER A 264 -14.41 26.35 -3.50
N GLU A 265 -15.09 26.78 -4.56
CA GLU A 265 -16.32 26.13 -5.02
C GLU A 265 -16.10 24.64 -5.28
N SER A 266 -14.97 24.27 -5.88
CA SER A 266 -14.60 22.86 -6.12
C SER A 266 -14.38 22.07 -4.83
N ALA A 267 -13.81 22.69 -3.78
CA ALA A 267 -13.68 22.03 -2.48
C ALA A 267 -15.06 21.80 -1.82
N ILE A 268 -15.97 22.77 -1.94
CA ILE A 268 -17.36 22.67 -1.47
C ILE A 268 -18.08 21.53 -2.20
N GLU A 269 -17.98 21.45 -3.52
CA GLU A 269 -18.59 20.37 -4.32
C GLU A 269 -18.09 18.98 -3.88
N VAL A 270 -16.80 18.82 -3.62
CA VAL A 270 -16.24 17.54 -3.13
C VAL A 270 -16.78 17.20 -1.73
N MET A 271 -16.93 18.18 -0.84
CA MET A 271 -17.51 17.95 0.49
C MET A 271 -19.00 17.58 0.42
N GLU A 272 -19.78 18.21 -0.45
CA GLU A 272 -21.18 17.84 -0.68
C GLU A 272 -21.30 16.39 -1.19
N LEU A 273 -20.41 15.96 -2.07
CA LEU A 273 -20.32 14.57 -2.50
C LEU A 273 -19.98 13.63 -1.33
N MET A 274 -19.08 14.02 -0.42
CA MET A 274 -18.75 13.24 0.77
C MET A 274 -19.95 13.13 1.72
N ASP A 275 -20.68 14.23 1.96
CA ASP A 275 -21.87 14.25 2.82
C ASP A 275 -22.97 13.32 2.31
N SER A 276 -23.10 13.17 0.97
CA SER A 276 -24.06 12.25 0.36
C SER A 276 -23.79 10.76 0.61
N LEU A 277 -22.61 10.41 1.13
CA LEU A 277 -22.15 9.05 1.37
C LEU A 277 -22.20 8.62 2.85
N LEU A 278 -22.62 9.52 3.75
CA LEU A 278 -22.80 9.29 5.19
C LEU A 278 -24.21 8.79 5.52
#